data_AF-E5BDM7-F1
#
_entry.id   AF-E5BDM7-F1
#
_cell.length_a   1.000
_cell.length_b   1.000
_cell.length_c   1.000
_cell.angle_alpha   90.00
_cell.angle_beta   90.00
_cell.angle_gamma   90.00
#
_symmetry.space_group_name_H-M   'P 1'
#
loop_
_entity.id
_entity.type
_entity.pdbx_description
1 polymer ?
#
loop_
_entity_poly.entity_id
_entity_poly.type
_entity_poly.pdbx_seq_one_letter_code
_entity_poly.pdbx_strand_id
1 'polypeptide(L)' 'MNINERSKFKHLTAFVLVILAERKYSPREIHGLLLREFPGFVRDMSTIYRCLSTMEKEGLLSIEWHLPEG' A
#
# COMPACT_ATOMS: atom_id res chain seq x y z
N MET A 1 -27.35 -8.11 -1.12
CA MET A 1 -26.37 -8.01 -2.22
C MET A 1 -25.05 -8.61 -1.74
N ASN A 2 -24.77 -9.87 -2.09
CA ASN A 2 -23.58 -10.60 -1.65
C ASN A 2 -23.08 -11.41 -2.85
N ILE A 3 -21.97 -10.99 -3.47
CA ILE A 3 -21.32 -11.71 -4.60
C ILE A 3 -19.85 -11.29 -4.83
N ASN A 4 -19.32 -10.17 -4.30
CA ASN A 4 -18.02 -9.66 -4.79
C ASN A 4 -17.15 -8.80 -3.85
N GLU A 5 -17.17 -9.01 -2.53
CA GLU A 5 -16.30 -8.23 -1.62
C GLU A 5 -14.79 -8.50 -1.76
N ARG A 6 -14.42 -9.58 -2.46
CA ARG A 6 -13.03 -9.94 -2.78
C ARG A 6 -12.35 -9.05 -3.82
N SER A 7 -13.09 -8.28 -4.64
CA SER A 7 -12.54 -7.59 -5.82
C SER A 7 -12.43 -6.07 -5.71
N LYS A 8 -12.64 -5.46 -4.53
CA LYS A 8 -12.76 -3.99 -4.47
C LYS A 8 -11.48 -3.19 -4.73
N PHE A 9 -10.29 -3.81 -4.76
CA PHE A 9 -9.04 -3.09 -5.07
C PHE A 9 -8.08 -3.92 -5.94
N LYS A 10 -8.52 -4.31 -7.15
CA LYS A 10 -7.64 -4.88 -8.18
C LYS A 10 -6.44 -3.98 -8.54
N HIS A 11 -6.52 -2.70 -8.19
CA HIS A 11 -5.54 -1.67 -8.55
C HIS A 11 -4.69 -1.19 -7.36
N LEU A 12 -4.74 -1.85 -6.19
CA LEU A 12 -3.96 -1.42 -5.03
C LEU A 12 -2.47 -1.27 -5.36
N THR A 13 -1.88 -2.26 -6.04
CA THR A 13 -0.49 -2.22 -6.50
C THR A 13 -0.21 -0.99 -7.35
N ALA A 14 -1.09 -0.66 -8.30
CA ALA A 14 -0.92 0.50 -9.16
C ALA A 14 -0.98 1.81 -8.36
N PHE A 15 -1.91 1.94 -7.41
CA PHE A 15 -1.99 3.13 -6.56
C PHE A 15 -0.76 3.29 -5.65
N VAL A 16 -0.29 2.18 -5.07
CA VAL A 16 0.92 2.19 -4.25
C VAL A 16 2.15 2.60 -5.08
N LEU A 17 2.28 2.11 -6.31
CA LEU A 17 3.36 2.50 -7.22
C LEU A 17 3.31 3.99 -7.57
N VAL A 18 2.12 4.53 -7.86
CA VAL A 18 1.96 5.97 -8.14
C VAL A 18 2.36 6.81 -6.93
N ILE A 19 1.96 6.42 -5.72
CA ILE A 19 2.37 7.10 -4.48
C ILE A 19 3.90 7.04 -4.34
N LEU A 20 4.50 5.86 -4.50
CA LEU A 20 5.94 5.67 -4.35
C LEU A 20 6.79 6.35 -5.45
N ALA A 21 6.19 6.68 -6.59
CA ALA A 21 6.88 7.40 -7.66
C ALA A 21 7.20 8.86 -7.30
N GLU A 22 6.46 9.46 -6.35
CA GLU A 22 6.70 10.83 -5.89
C GLU A 22 7.92 10.92 -4.96
N ARG A 23 7.98 10.04 -3.96
CA ARG A 23 9.05 9.97 -2.97
C ARG A 23 9.01 8.66 -2.19
N LYS A 24 10.00 8.46 -1.33
CA LYS A 24 9.98 7.40 -0.31
C LYS A 24 8.87 7.68 0.72
N TYR A 25 8.09 6.64 1.02
CA TYR A 25 7.02 6.67 2.02
C TYR A 25 7.12 5.45 2.93
N SER A 26 6.80 5.63 4.20
CA SER A 26 6.56 4.52 5.12
C SER A 26 5.22 3.84 4.80
N PRO A 27 5.03 2.54 5.17
CA PRO A 27 3.75 1.86 5.00
C PRO A 27 2.56 2.59 5.64
N ARG A 28 2.81 3.30 6.76
CA ARG A 28 1.80 4.10 7.45
C ARG A 28 1.39 5.33 6.64
N GLU A 29 2.35 6.04 6.05
CA GLU A 29 2.05 7.19 5.19
C GLU A 29 1.26 6.76 3.95
N ILE A 30 1.64 5.65 3.32
CA ILE A 30 0.90 5.08 2.16
C ILE A 30 -0.55 4.80 2.55
N HIS A 31 -0.78 4.14 3.69
CA HIS A 31 -2.14 3.85 4.17
C HIS A 31 -2.95 5.12 4.44
N GLY A 32 -2.33 6.12 5.08
CA GLY A 32 -2.98 7.41 5.35
C GLY A 32 -3.35 8.17 4.07
N LEU A 33 -2.47 8.17 3.08
CA LEU A 33 -2.75 8.76 1.76
C LEU A 33 -3.89 8.03 1.06
N LEU A 34 -3.88 6.70 1.06
CA LEU A 34 -4.95 5.91 0.43
C LEU A 34 -6.32 6.18 1.08
N LEU A 35 -6.36 6.30 2.41
CA LEU A 35 -7.59 6.65 3.13
C LEU A 35 -8.08 8.08 2.82
N ARG A 36 -7.17 9.03 2.65
CA ARG A 36 -7.50 10.44 2.43
C ARG A 36 -7.90 10.72 0.98
N GLU A 37 -7.16 10.17 0.02
CA GLU A 37 -7.28 10.52 -1.40
C GLU A 37 -8.27 9.62 -2.17
N PHE A 38 -8.60 8.42 -1.66
CA PHE A 38 -9.47 7.47 -2.35
C PHE A 38 -10.76 7.19 -1.56
N PRO A 39 -11.86 7.89 -1.86
CA PRO A 39 -13.17 7.62 -1.28
C PRO A 39 -13.57 6.15 -1.48
N GLY A 40 -13.80 5.42 -0.39
CA GLY A 40 -14.15 4.00 -0.42
C GLY A 40 -12.96 3.04 -0.27
N PHE A 41 -11.74 3.54 -0.07
CA PHE A 41 -10.66 2.72 0.47
C PHE A 41 -10.97 2.30 1.91
N VAL A 42 -11.19 1.01 2.12
CA VAL A 42 -11.63 0.44 3.41
C VAL A 42 -10.66 -0.63 3.93
N ARG A 43 -9.46 -0.71 3.37
CA ARG A 43 -8.50 -1.77 3.71
C ARG A 43 -7.65 -1.35 4.89
N ASP A 44 -7.31 -2.36 5.66
CA ASP A 44 -6.47 -2.25 6.83
C ASP A 44 -4.98 -2.22 6.46
N MET A 45 -4.14 -1.93 7.45
CA MET A 45 -2.69 -1.99 7.30
C MET A 45 -2.19 -3.36 6.84
N SER A 46 -2.84 -4.46 7.23
CA SER A 46 -2.42 -5.82 6.84
C SER A 46 -2.46 -6.02 5.32
N THR A 47 -3.39 -5.36 4.64
CA THR A 47 -3.50 -5.37 3.18
C THR A 47 -2.35 -4.59 2.54
N ILE A 48 -1.96 -3.45 3.13
CA ILE A 48 -0.81 -2.66 2.65
C ILE A 48 0.49 -3.46 2.80
N TYR A 49 0.75 -4.05 3.97
CA TYR A 49 1.95 -4.86 4.18
C TYR A 49 2.03 -6.06 3.23
N ARG A 50 0.92 -6.77 3.01
CA ARG A 50 0.89 -7.87 2.02
C ARG A 50 1.19 -7.37 0.61
N CYS A 51 0.60 -6.25 0.20
CA CYS A 51 0.87 -5.65 -1.11
C CYS A 51 2.35 -5.30 -1.28
N LEU A 52 2.93 -4.60 -0.30
CA LEU A 52 4.34 -4.20 -0.33
C LEU A 52 5.27 -5.43 -0.33
N SER A 53 4.98 -6.45 0.48
CA SER A 53 5.77 -7.68 0.52
C SER A 53 5.70 -8.46 -0.82
N THR A 54 4.54 -8.50 -1.47
CA THR A 54 4.42 -9.09 -2.81
C THR A 54 5.23 -8.30 -3.83
N MET A 55 5.13 -6.97 -3.82
CA MET A 55 5.88 -6.11 -4.75
C MET A 55 7.39 -6.20 -4.56
N GLU A 56 7.86 -6.30 -3.31
CA GLU A 56 9.27 -6.53 -3.00
C GLU A 56 9.76 -7.86 -3.59
N LYS A 57 9.01 -8.95 -3.38
CA LYS A 57 9.33 -10.28 -3.94
C LYS A 57 9.35 -10.31 -5.46
N GLU A 58 8.50 -9.49 -6.09
CA GLU A 58 8.44 -9.33 -7.55
C GLU A 58 9.49 -8.35 -8.09
N GLY A 59 10.30 -7.72 -7.23
CA GLY A 59 11.36 -6.79 -7.63
C GLY A 59 10.85 -5.41 -8.06
N LEU A 60 9.62 -5.04 -7.70
CA LEU A 60 9.00 -3.77 -8.06
C LEU A 60 9.37 -2.61 -7.12
N LEU A 61 9.81 -2.93 -5.90
CA LEU A 61 10.28 -1.96 -4.91
C LEU A 61 11.33 -2.60 -3.99
N SER A 62 11.99 -1.78 -3.19
CA SER A 62 12.88 -2.20 -2.10
C SER A 62 12.44 -1.56 -0.78
N ILE A 63 12.59 -2.29 0.33
CA ILE A 63 12.30 -1.80 1.67
C ILE A 63 13.60 -1.40 2.38
N GLU A 64 13.69 -0.14 2.81
CA GLU A 64 14.79 0.37 3.64
C GLU A 64 14.35 0.44 5.11
N TRP A 65 15.17 -0.10 6.01
CA TRP A 65 14.91 -0.07 7.45
C TRP A 65 15.68 1.07 8.10
N HIS A 66 14.96 1.94 8.80
CA HIS A 66 15.53 3.00 9.62
C HIS A 66 15.30 2.66 11.09
N LEU A 67 16.39 2.41 11.82
CA LEU A 67 16.35 2.28 13.28
C LEU A 67 16.45 3.68 13.88
N PRO A 68 15.68 4.02 14.93
CA PRO A 68 15.88 5.28 15.64
C PRO A 68 17.29 5.32 16.21
N GLU A 69 17.95 6.48 16.09
CA GLU A 69 19.19 6.73 16.81
C GLU A 69 18.87 6.70 18.30
N GLY A 70 19.55 5.80 19.02
CA GLY A 70 19.32 5.53 20.45
C GLY A 70 19.69 6.68 21.37
#